data_AF-A0AAE2C305-F1
#
_entry.id   AF-A0AAE2C305-F1
#
_cell.length_a   1.000
_cell.length_b   1.000
_cell.length_c   1.000
_cell.angle_alpha   90.00
_cell.angle_beta   90.00
_cell.angle_gamma   90.00
#
_symmetry.space_group_name_H-M   'P 1'
#
loop_
_entity.id
_entity.type
_entity.pdbx_description
1 polymer ?
#
loop_
_entity_poly.entity_id
_entity_poly.type
_entity_poly.pdbx_seq_one_letter_code
_entity_poly.pdbx_strand_id
1 'polypeptide(L)'
;MLYFQFVFAAITLILIAGALLGRMNFIAWMLFVPLWLTFSYTIGAFSIWCPDGWLAKMGLIDYSGGFVIHLSSGVAGFTAAYWVGPRATRDRERFPPNNILLMLAGRGYCGWGGQASTAETLTWLALMHR
;
A
#
# COMPACT_ATOMS: atom_id res chain seq x y z
N MET A 1 -3.75 -12.39 -18.30
CA MET A 1 -2.57 -11.57 -17.98
C MET A 1 -2.91 -10.10 -17.72
N LEU A 2 -3.73 -9.43 -18.55
CA LEU A 2 -4.15 -8.04 -18.31
C LEU A 2 -4.89 -7.83 -16.98
N TYR A 3 -5.86 -8.69 -16.65
CA TYR A 3 -6.61 -8.62 -15.39
C TYR A 3 -5.70 -8.66 -14.14
N PHE A 4 -4.70 -9.54 -14.15
CA PHE A 4 -3.76 -9.69 -13.03
C PHE A 4 -2.95 -8.41 -12.79
N GLN A 5 -2.46 -7.79 -13.86
CA GLN A 5 -1.73 -6.53 -13.80
C GLN A 5 -2.61 -5.35 -13.36
N PHE A 6 -3.89 -5.37 -13.73
CA PHE A 6 -4.86 -4.37 -13.29
C PHE A 6 -5.12 -4.44 -11.77
N VAL A 7 -5.25 -5.65 -11.21
CA VAL A 7 -5.43 -5.84 -9.76
C VAL A 7 -4.18 -5.36 -8.99
N PHE A 8 -2.98 -5.59 -9.53
CA PHE A 8 -1.74 -5.09 -8.95
C PHE A 8 -1.64 -3.55 -9.01
N ALA A 9 -2.09 -2.94 -10.10
CA ALA A 9 -2.20 -1.49 -10.19
C ALA A 9 -3.21 -0.95 -9.16
N ALA A 10 -4.33 -1.63 -8.94
CA ALA A 10 -5.33 -1.22 -7.96
C ALA A 10 -4.81 -1.33 -6.52
N ILE A 11 -4.14 -2.44 -6.15
CA ILE A 11 -3.68 -2.63 -4.77
C ILE A 11 -2.56 -1.64 -4.40
N THR A 12 -1.67 -1.28 -5.34
CA THR A 12 -0.63 -0.26 -5.08
C THR A 12 -1.23 1.09 -4.69
N LEU A 13 -2.29 1.52 -5.39
CA LEU A 13 -2.98 2.76 -5.06
C LEU A 13 -3.66 2.69 -3.69
N ILE A 14 -4.25 1.54 -3.33
CA ILE A 14 -4.85 1.32 -2.00
C ILE A 14 -3.77 1.44 -0.90
N LEU A 15 -2.55 0.92 -1.13
CA LEU A 15 -1.44 1.04 -0.20
C LEU A 15 -1.02 2.51 -0.01
N ILE A 16 -0.90 3.28 -1.09
CA ILE A 16 -0.57 4.71 -1.02
C ILE A 16 -1.69 5.50 -0.32
N ALA A 17 -2.95 5.18 -0.63
CA ALA A 17 -4.12 5.78 0.00
C ALA A 17 -4.07 5.60 1.53
N GLY A 18 -3.62 4.43 1.99
CA GLY A 18 -3.43 4.13 3.42
C GLY A 18 -2.60 5.19 4.17
N ALA A 19 -1.54 5.71 3.54
CA ALA A 19 -0.70 6.76 4.11
C ALA A 19 -1.41 8.13 4.14
N LEU A 20 -2.34 8.38 3.22
CA LEU A 20 -2.97 9.69 3.00
C LEU A 20 -4.38 9.81 3.58
N LEU A 21 -4.91 8.71 4.12
CA LEU A 21 -6.24 8.64 4.75
C LEU A 21 -6.44 9.75 5.79
N GLY A 22 -7.57 10.46 5.62
CA GLY A 22 -8.08 11.47 6.56
C GLY A 22 -7.39 12.84 6.50
N ARG A 23 -6.46 13.07 5.55
CA ARG A 23 -5.71 14.33 5.49
C ARG A 23 -5.47 14.90 4.09
N MET A 24 -5.78 14.16 3.02
CA MET A 24 -5.63 14.67 1.66
C MET A 24 -6.98 15.05 1.04
N ASN A 25 -7.01 16.14 0.27
CA ASN A 25 -8.20 16.57 -0.46
C ASN A 25 -8.53 15.56 -1.58
N PHE A 26 -9.82 15.27 -1.77
CA PHE A 26 -10.31 14.38 -2.82
C PHE A 26 -9.89 14.84 -4.23
N ILE A 27 -9.89 16.15 -4.50
CA ILE A 27 -9.46 16.70 -5.79
C ILE A 27 -7.97 16.43 -6.03
N ALA A 28 -7.14 16.63 -5.00
CA ALA A 28 -5.72 16.32 -5.07
C ALA A 28 -5.48 14.82 -5.29
N TRP A 29 -6.30 13.94 -4.69
CA TRP A 29 -6.23 12.49 -4.89
C TRP A 29 -6.61 12.09 -6.32
N MET A 30 -7.68 12.67 -6.87
CA MET A 30 -8.11 12.42 -8.25
C MET A 30 -7.08 12.84 -9.30
N LEU A 31 -6.23 13.82 -9.01
CA LEU A 31 -5.09 14.18 -9.87
C LEU A 31 -3.86 13.31 -9.59
N PHE A 32 -3.58 13.02 -8.33
CA PHE A 32 -2.42 12.22 -7.93
C PHE A 32 -2.47 10.80 -8.50
N VAL A 33 -3.62 10.13 -8.43
CA VAL A 33 -3.78 8.74 -8.88
C VAL A 33 -3.39 8.52 -10.35
N PRO A 34 -3.97 9.23 -11.35
CA PRO A 34 -3.59 9.04 -12.75
C PRO A 34 -2.14 9.46 -13.01
N LEU A 35 -1.67 10.55 -12.41
CA LEU A 35 -0.27 10.98 -12.56
C LEU A 35 0.71 9.91 -12.03
N TRP A 36 0.45 9.37 -10.83
CA TRP A 36 1.31 8.38 -10.23
C TRP A 36 1.26 7.04 -10.99
N LEU A 37 0.09 6.62 -11.44
CA LEU A 37 -0.05 5.43 -12.30
C LEU A 37 0.79 5.58 -13.58
N THR A 38 0.67 6.72 -14.27
CA THR A 38 1.31 6.94 -15.58
C THR A 38 2.81 7.21 -15.50
N PHE A 39 3.29 7.86 -14.45
CA PHE A 39 4.70 8.24 -14.34
C PHE A 39 5.53 7.32 -13.42
N SER A 40 4.90 6.60 -12.50
CA SER A 40 5.62 5.72 -11.57
C SER A 40 5.30 4.25 -11.83
N TYR A 41 4.02 3.86 -11.73
CA TYR A 41 3.64 2.45 -11.81
C TYR A 41 3.93 1.82 -13.18
N THR A 42 3.48 2.45 -14.27
CA THR A 42 3.71 1.95 -15.64
C THR A 42 5.20 1.86 -15.98
N ILE A 43 6.01 2.85 -15.60
CA ILE A 43 7.45 2.85 -15.82
C ILE A 43 8.09 1.70 -15.03
N GLY A 44 7.76 1.54 -13.76
CA GLY A 44 8.28 0.45 -12.92
C GLY A 44 7.90 -0.94 -13.45
N ALA A 45 6.61 -1.13 -13.76
CA ALA A 45 6.09 -2.38 -14.30
C ALA A 45 6.72 -2.72 -15.66
N PHE A 46 6.84 -1.76 -16.58
CA PHE A 46 7.51 -1.98 -17.87
C PHE A 46 9.00 -2.28 -17.69
N SER A 47 9.68 -1.60 -16.76
CA SER A 47 11.12 -1.77 -16.55
C SER A 47 11.49 -3.15 -16.04
N ILE A 48 10.65 -3.75 -15.19
CA ILE A 48 10.96 -4.98 -14.43
C ILE A 48 10.19 -6.20 -14.97
N TRP A 49 8.92 -6.06 -15.32
CA TRP A 49 8.07 -7.17 -15.74
C TRP A 49 7.92 -7.32 -17.26
N CYS A 50 8.35 -6.33 -18.05
CA CYS A 50 8.44 -6.50 -19.50
C CYS A 50 9.77 -7.16 -19.87
N PRO A 51 9.78 -8.17 -20.77
CA PRO A 51 11.02 -8.74 -21.30
C PRO A 51 11.94 -7.69 -21.95
N ASP A 52 11.36 -6.63 -22.52
CA ASP A 52 12.09 -5.53 -23.12
C ASP A 52 12.54 -4.44 -22.13
N GLY A 53 12.13 -4.55 -20.87
CA GLY A 53 12.47 -3.65 -19.79
C GLY A 53 13.98 -3.62 -19.52
N TRP A 54 14.50 -2.43 -19.26
CA TRP A 54 15.92 -2.23 -19.00
C TRP A 54 16.41 -2.92 -17.71
N LEU A 55 15.59 -2.98 -16.66
CA LEU A 55 15.93 -3.68 -15.41
C LEU A 55 15.79 -5.20 -15.55
N ALA A 56 14.81 -5.67 -16.32
CA ALA A 56 14.70 -7.08 -16.67
C ALA A 56 15.94 -7.57 -17.44
N LYS A 57 16.45 -6.77 -18.39
CA LYS A 57 17.69 -7.06 -19.14
C LYS A 57 18.95 -7.08 -18.27
N MET A 58 18.95 -6.37 -17.14
CA MET A 58 20.04 -6.40 -16.16
C MET A 58 19.96 -7.61 -15.21
N GLY A 59 18.97 -8.50 -15.37
CA GLY A 59 18.81 -9.69 -14.54
C GLY A 59 18.05 -9.46 -13.23
N LEU A 60 17.39 -8.31 -13.07
CA LEU A 60 16.54 -8.06 -11.91
C LEU A 60 15.27 -8.93 -11.99
N ILE A 61 15.02 -9.73 -10.96
CA ILE A 61 13.85 -10.61 -10.88
C ILE A 61 12.93 -10.12 -9.77
N ASP A 62 11.70 -9.73 -10.13
CA ASP A 62 10.63 -9.40 -9.19
C ASP A 62 9.40 -10.25 -9.49
N TYR A 63 9.17 -11.31 -8.69
CA TYR A 63 8.12 -12.30 -8.96
C TYR A 63 6.73 -11.82 -8.54
N SER A 64 6.61 -11.12 -7.40
CA SER A 64 5.33 -10.76 -6.77
C SER A 64 5.12 -9.25 -6.60
N GLY A 65 6.06 -8.42 -7.05
CA GLY A 65 5.97 -6.96 -6.93
C GLY A 65 6.65 -6.39 -5.69
N GLY A 66 7.71 -7.02 -5.19
CA GLY A 66 8.53 -6.47 -4.12
C GLY A 66 8.99 -5.04 -4.43
N PHE A 67 9.45 -4.81 -5.66
CA PHE A 67 9.87 -3.48 -6.13
C PHE A 67 8.69 -2.69 -6.68
N VAL A 68 7.95 -3.27 -7.63
CA VAL A 68 6.91 -2.54 -8.39
C VAL A 68 5.72 -2.15 -7.49
N ILE A 69 5.39 -2.96 -6.48
CA ILE A 69 4.24 -2.76 -5.61
C ILE A 69 4.66 -2.21 -4.25
N HIS A 70 5.43 -2.97 -3.46
CA HIS A 70 5.66 -2.63 -2.05
C HIS A 70 6.61 -1.44 -1.88
N LEU A 71 7.77 -1.49 -2.53
CA LEU A 71 8.74 -0.42 -2.40
C LEU A 71 8.22 0.89 -3.01
N SER A 72 7.68 0.82 -4.23
CA SER A 72 7.18 2.01 -4.92
C SER A 72 6.06 2.71 -4.14
N SER A 73 5.06 1.94 -3.64
CA SER A 73 3.94 2.48 -2.87
C SER A 73 4.37 2.97 -1.49
N GLY A 74 5.32 2.30 -0.85
CA GLY A 74 5.89 2.73 0.42
C GLY A 74 6.61 4.07 0.31
N VAL A 75 7.47 4.22 -0.70
CA VAL A 75 8.20 5.48 -0.96
C VAL A 75 7.24 6.60 -1.38
N ALA A 76 6.27 6.30 -2.24
CA ALA A 76 5.25 7.26 -2.66
C ALA A 76 4.36 7.70 -1.48
N GLY A 77 3.92 6.75 -0.65
CA GLY A 77 3.14 7.03 0.55
C GLY A 77 3.92 7.86 1.57
N PHE A 78 5.20 7.54 1.79
CA PHE A 78 6.07 8.30 2.69
C PHE A 78 6.32 9.73 2.21
N THR A 79 6.69 9.90 0.93
CA THR A 79 6.93 11.23 0.36
C THR A 79 5.64 12.06 0.32
N ALA A 80 4.52 11.48 -0.11
CA ALA A 80 3.23 12.17 -0.09
C ALA A 80 2.78 12.52 1.34
N ALA A 81 3.02 11.64 2.32
CA ALA A 81 2.75 11.92 3.73
C ALA A 81 3.57 13.10 4.29
N TYR A 82 4.81 13.24 3.83
CA TYR A 82 5.67 14.38 4.18
C TYR A 82 5.12 15.69 3.60
N TRP A 83 4.76 15.70 2.31
CA TRP A 83 4.24 16.90 1.63
C TRP A 83 2.85 17.34 2.10
N VAL A 84 1.94 16.40 2.35
CA VAL A 84 0.61 16.71 2.88
C VAL A 84 0.68 17.22 4.32
N GLY A 85 1.74 16.85 5.04
CA GLY A 85 1.95 17.23 6.42
C GLY A 85 1.15 16.38 7.42
N PRO A 86 1.36 16.65 8.71
CA PRO A 86 0.89 15.77 9.78
C PRO A 86 -0.59 15.99 10.14
N ARG A 87 -1.31 14.93 10.56
CA ARG A 87 -2.76 14.95 10.92
C ARG A 87 -3.07 15.94 12.05
N ALA A 88 -4.33 16.32 12.31
CA ALA A 88 -4.64 17.22 13.43
C ALA A 88 -4.13 16.67 14.78
N THR A 89 -3.71 17.54 15.71
CA THR A 89 -3.12 17.13 17.00
C THR A 89 -4.02 16.19 17.79
N ARG A 90 -5.34 16.44 17.81
CA ARG A 90 -6.33 15.55 18.44
C ARG A 90 -6.28 14.11 17.91
N ASP A 91 -6.03 13.95 16.61
CA ASP A 91 -5.97 12.64 15.94
C ASP A 91 -4.61 11.98 16.14
N ARG A 92 -3.57 12.72 16.57
CA ARG A 92 -2.25 12.15 16.91
C ARG A 92 -2.21 11.67 18.35
N GLU A 93 -2.85 12.39 19.26
CA GLU A 93 -2.88 12.05 20.69
C GLU A 93 -3.85 10.90 20.97
N ARG A 94 -4.95 10.79 20.22
CA ARG A 94 -5.95 9.73 20.42
C ARG A 94 -6.60 9.32 19.10
N PHE A 95 -6.16 8.19 18.53
CA PHE A 95 -6.70 7.61 17.31
C PHE A 95 -7.29 6.20 17.53
N PRO A 96 -8.37 6.06 18.32
CA PRO A 96 -8.99 4.77 18.51
C PRO A 96 -9.58 4.29 17.19
N PRO A 97 -9.36 3.02 16.80
CA PRO A 97 -9.98 2.46 15.60
C PRO A 97 -11.50 2.40 15.79
N ASN A 98 -12.26 3.03 14.89
CA ASN A 98 -13.73 3.03 14.94
C ASN A 98 -14.34 1.62 14.81
N ASN A 99 -13.64 0.68 14.16
CA ASN A 99 -14.09 -0.70 14.04
C ASN A 99 -12.91 -1.66 13.85
N ILE A 100 -12.48 -2.28 14.96
CA ILE A 100 -11.38 -3.26 14.97
C ILE A 100 -11.76 -4.53 14.20
N LEU A 101 -13.02 -4.96 14.28
CA LEU A 101 -13.50 -6.16 13.60
C LEU A 101 -13.40 -6.00 12.07
N LEU A 102 -13.73 -4.82 11.54
CA LEU A 102 -13.60 -4.55 10.11
C LEU A 102 -12.12 -4.52 9.65
N MET A 103 -11.23 -3.95 10.46
CA MET A 103 -9.79 -3.99 10.19
C MET A 103 -9.27 -5.44 10.16
N LEU A 104 -9.67 -6.26 11.12
CA LEU A 104 -9.26 -7.66 11.22
C LEU A 104 -9.89 -8.52 10.14
N ALA A 105 -11.15 -8.28 9.76
CA ALA A 105 -11.78 -8.94 8.62
C ALA A 105 -11.06 -8.60 7.31
N GLY A 106 -10.69 -7.34 7.10
CA GLY A 106 -9.89 -6.92 5.94
C GLY A 106 -8.52 -7.59 5.90
N ARG A 107 -7.81 -7.65 7.04
CA ARG A 107 -6.53 -8.35 7.17
C ARG A 107 -6.66 -9.86 7.00
N GLY A 108 -7.74 -10.44 7.54
CA GLY A 108 -7.97 -11.88 7.60
C GLY A 108 -8.53 -12.48 6.32
N TYR A 109 -9.26 -11.69 5.53
CA TYR A 109 -9.84 -12.11 4.25
C TYR A 109 -8.91 -11.83 3.06
N CYS A 110 -7.87 -11.01 3.22
CA CYS A 110 -6.83 -10.85 2.19
C CYS A 110 -6.07 -12.17 2.06
N GLY A 111 -6.38 -12.94 1.01
CA GLY A 111 -5.82 -14.26 0.66
C GLY A 111 -4.33 -14.30 0.32
N TRP A 112 -3.51 -13.47 0.97
CA TRP A 112 -2.07 -13.68 1.10
C TRP A 112 -1.84 -14.58 2.31
N GLY A 113 -1.26 -15.76 2.08
CA GLY A 113 -1.22 -16.87 3.03
C GLY A 113 -1.02 -16.47 4.50
N GLY A 114 -2.01 -16.79 5.33
CA GLY A 114 -1.79 -17.18 6.72
C GLY A 114 -1.73 -16.10 7.81
N GLN A 115 -1.86 -14.80 7.55
CA GLN A 115 -1.84 -13.77 8.61
C GLN A 115 -3.21 -13.52 9.27
N ALA A 116 -4.02 -14.56 9.31
CA ALA A 116 -5.39 -14.55 9.79
C ALA A 116 -5.62 -15.67 10.82
N SER A 117 -4.62 -16.06 11.61
CA SER A 117 -4.93 -16.81 12.82
C SER A 117 -5.34 -15.79 13.89
N THR A 118 -6.61 -15.85 14.28
CA THR A 118 -7.14 -15.17 15.48
C THR A 118 -6.28 -15.44 16.73
N ALA A 119 -5.46 -16.48 16.72
CA ALA A 119 -4.45 -16.80 17.73
C ALA A 119 -3.32 -15.75 17.84
N GLU A 120 -2.80 -15.19 16.74
CA GLU A 120 -1.69 -14.22 16.83
C GLU A 120 -2.15 -12.86 17.37
N THR A 121 -3.37 -12.43 17.01
CA THR A 121 -3.90 -11.13 17.47
C THR A 121 -4.16 -11.12 18.97
N LEU A 122 -4.66 -12.23 19.53
CA LEU A 122 -4.80 -12.40 20.97
C LEU A 122 -3.44 -12.51 21.69
N THR A 123 -2.43 -13.10 21.04
CA THR A 123 -1.07 -13.18 21.58
C THR A 123 -0.43 -11.78 21.68
N TRP A 124 -0.62 -10.91 20.67
CA TRP A 124 -0.14 -9.52 20.71
C TRP A 124 -0.88 -8.65 21.73
N LEU A 125 -2.20 -8.83 21.90
CA LEU A 125 -2.98 -8.17 22.94
C LEU A 125 -2.60 -8.66 24.35
N ALA A 126 -2.27 -9.95 24.52
CA ALA A 126 -1.79 -10.50 25.79
C ALA A 126 -0.37 -10.05 26.15
N LEU A 127 0.47 -9.73 25.15
CA LEU A 127 1.82 -9.19 25.36
C LEU A 127 1.84 -7.69 25.68
N MET A 128 0.84 -6.90 25.24
CA MET A 128 0.74 -5.48 25.62
C MET A 128 0.18 -5.23 27.02
N HIS A 129 -0.32 -6.28 27.69
CA HIS A 129 -0.83 -6.23 29.06
C HIS A 129 0.11 -6.92 30.09
N ARG A 130 1.38 -7.16 29.73
CA ARG A 130 2.43 -7.60 30.67
C ARG A 130 3.55 -6.59 30.74
#